data_AF-A0A933NZ55-F1
#
_entry.id   AF-A0A933NZ55-F1
#
_cell.length_a   1.000
_cell.length_b   1.000
_cell.length_c   1.000
_cell.angle_alpha   90.00
_cell.angle_beta   90.00
_cell.angle_gamma   90.00
#
_symmetry.space_group_name_H-M   'P 1'
#
loop_
_entity.id
_entity.type
_entity.pdbx_description
1 polymer ?
#
loop_
_entity_poly.entity_id
_entity_poly.type
_entity_poly.pdbx_seq_one_letter_code
_entity_poly.pdbx_strand_id
1 'polypeptide(L)'
;MSIAKFMFLTCMAMVCLQGPLRASETSAIKTDTVSFQGVFVAGGVECPLFAVDDGRVFALQGIDRTLVQIGTKATLWGHERMISTCQQGPAFQVERMETVAP
;
A
#
# COMPACT_ATOMS: atom_id res chain seq x y z
N MET A 1 -59.44 11.31 -22.40
CA MET A 1 -57.97 11.16 -22.41
C MET A 1 -57.42 12.17 -23.40
N SER A 2 -56.69 13.19 -22.94
CA SER A 2 -55.73 13.97 -23.73
C SER A 2 -54.96 14.87 -22.77
N ILE A 3 -53.66 14.61 -22.66
CA ILE A 3 -52.75 15.23 -21.70
C ILE A 3 -51.86 16.23 -22.45
N ALA A 4 -51.58 17.34 -21.75
CA ALA A 4 -50.45 18.25 -21.92
C ALA A 4 -50.43 19.18 -23.14
N LYS A 5 -51.03 20.36 -22.94
CA LYS A 5 -50.26 21.61 -23.04
C LYS A 5 -49.69 21.87 -21.65
N PHE A 6 -48.40 22.12 -21.50
CA PHE A 6 -47.93 23.30 -20.77
C PHE A 6 -46.42 23.45 -20.98
N MET A 7 -46.15 24.41 -21.85
CA MET A 7 -44.88 24.91 -22.29
C MET A 7 -44.41 25.96 -21.26
N PHE A 8 -43.13 25.90 -20.92
CA PHE A 8 -42.26 27.02 -20.51
C PHE A 8 -42.49 27.63 -19.10
N LEU A 9 -41.50 27.57 -18.21
CA LEU A 9 -40.28 28.41 -18.17
C LEU A 9 -40.51 29.70 -17.36
N THR A 10 -40.19 29.66 -16.06
CA THR A 10 -39.79 30.83 -15.25
C THR A 10 -38.93 30.30 -14.09
N CYS A 11 -37.61 30.44 -14.11
CA CYS A 11 -36.79 31.63 -13.83
C CYS A 11 -36.51 31.84 -12.32
N MET A 12 -35.24 31.67 -11.98
CA MET A 12 -34.45 32.37 -10.95
C MET A 12 -34.90 32.44 -9.48
N ALA A 13 -34.00 31.87 -8.66
CA ALA A 13 -33.31 32.49 -7.53
C ALA A 13 -33.84 32.28 -6.09
N MET A 14 -32.85 31.95 -5.25
CA MET A 14 -32.75 32.28 -3.83
C MET A 14 -33.64 31.49 -2.86
N VAL A 15 -33.05 30.52 -2.16
CA VAL A 15 -32.56 30.68 -0.78
C VAL A 15 -31.57 29.53 -0.50
N CYS A 16 -30.32 29.91 -0.20
CA CYS A 16 -29.27 29.02 0.26
C CYS A 16 -29.61 28.50 1.67
N LEU A 17 -30.19 27.30 1.79
CA LEU A 17 -30.23 26.60 3.06
C LEU A 17 -28.89 25.87 3.23
N GLN A 18 -28.06 26.43 4.11
CA GLN A 18 -26.73 25.97 4.48
C GLN A 18 -26.81 24.53 5.01
N GLY A 19 -26.44 23.56 4.17
CA GLY A 19 -26.02 22.26 4.67
C GLY A 19 -24.75 22.44 5.52
N PRO A 20 -24.54 21.63 6.56
CA PRO A 20 -23.31 21.70 7.33
C PRO A 20 -22.14 21.49 6.37
N LEU A 21 -21.18 22.41 6.43
CA LEU A 21 -19.84 22.23 5.90
C LEU A 21 -19.36 20.85 6.33
N ARG A 22 -19.42 19.86 5.43
CA ARG A 22 -18.59 18.67 5.56
C ARG A 22 -17.17 19.20 5.50
N ALA A 23 -16.52 19.28 6.66
CA ALA A 23 -15.09 19.27 6.73
C ALA A 23 -14.66 18.09 5.87
N SER A 24 -14.15 18.39 4.67
CA SER A 24 -13.38 17.44 3.91
C SER A 24 -12.21 17.13 4.81
N GLU A 25 -12.27 16.00 5.51
CA GLU A 25 -11.13 15.47 6.22
C GLU A 25 -10.00 15.48 5.20
N THR A 26 -8.99 16.29 5.49
CA THR A 26 -7.68 16.17 4.88
C THR A 26 -7.29 14.73 5.12
N SER A 27 -7.55 13.89 4.12
CA SER A 27 -7.02 12.54 4.03
C SER A 27 -5.52 12.77 3.94
N ALA A 28 -4.88 12.82 5.10
CA ALA A 28 -3.46 12.62 5.20
C ALA A 28 -3.23 11.31 4.46
N ILE A 29 -2.55 11.40 3.31
CA ILE A 29 -2.08 10.22 2.59
C ILE A 29 -1.10 9.56 3.56
N LYS A 30 -1.65 8.72 4.44
CA LYS A 30 -0.90 7.79 5.23
C LYS A 30 -0.42 6.79 4.20
N THR A 31 0.83 6.92 3.77
CA THR A 31 1.48 5.86 3.02
C THR A 31 1.39 4.64 3.91
N ASP A 32 0.50 3.70 3.58
CA ASP A 32 0.25 2.56 4.42
C ASP A 32 1.49 1.66 4.38
N THR A 33 2.37 1.88 5.35
CA THR A 33 3.45 0.97 5.68
C THR A 33 2.78 -0.31 6.16
N VAL A 34 3.01 -1.40 5.43
CA VAL A 34 2.54 -2.73 5.79
C VAL A 34 3.65 -3.48 6.51
N SER A 35 3.27 -4.45 7.35
CA SER A 35 4.21 -5.27 8.10
C SER A 35 4.04 -6.75 7.80
N PHE A 36 5.13 -7.47 7.62
CA PHE A 36 5.13 -8.92 7.41
C PHE A 36 6.16 -9.60 8.31
N GLN A 37 5.82 -10.81 8.76
CA GLN A 37 6.73 -11.70 9.46
C GLN A 37 7.10 -12.87 8.54
N GLY A 38 8.32 -13.36 8.69
CA GLY A 38 8.83 -14.43 7.85
C GLY A 38 10.30 -14.73 8.10
N VAL A 39 10.94 -15.35 7.11
CA VAL A 39 12.31 -15.85 7.19
C VAL A 39 13.11 -15.51 5.93
N PHE A 40 14.39 -15.19 6.12
CA PHE A 40 15.33 -15.02 5.01
C PHE A 40 15.64 -16.37 4.34
N VAL A 41 15.53 -16.43 3.02
CA VAL A 41 15.76 -17.66 2.24
C VAL A 41 16.83 -17.46 1.17
N ALA A 42 17.50 -18.55 0.80
CA ALA A 42 18.50 -18.51 -0.27
C ALA A 42 17.83 -18.39 -1.65
N GLY A 43 18.60 -17.96 -2.65
CA GLY A 43 18.17 -17.93 -4.06
C GLY A 43 18.11 -16.54 -4.69
N GLY A 44 18.21 -15.48 -3.89
CA GLY A 44 18.39 -14.12 -4.38
C GLY A 44 19.81 -13.90 -4.91
N VAL A 45 19.96 -13.50 -6.17
CA VAL A 45 21.27 -13.21 -6.77
C VAL A 45 21.74 -11.82 -6.36
N GLU A 46 20.91 -10.81 -6.56
CA GLU A 46 21.22 -9.41 -6.23
C GLU A 46 20.61 -8.97 -4.90
N CYS A 47 19.31 -9.24 -4.67
CA CYS A 47 18.60 -8.84 -3.46
C CYS A 47 18.27 -10.05 -2.56
N PRO A 48 18.18 -9.86 -1.24
CA PRO A 48 17.71 -10.91 -0.34
C PRO A 48 16.30 -11.37 -0.69
N LEU A 49 16.04 -12.66 -0.49
CA LEU A 49 14.69 -13.20 -0.55
C LEU A 49 14.13 -13.36 0.85
N PHE A 50 12.84 -13.04 0.98
CA PHE A 50 12.11 -13.18 2.23
C PHE A 50 10.84 -13.99 1.99
N ALA A 51 10.73 -15.13 2.65
CA ALA A 51 9.53 -15.95 2.66
C ALA A 51 8.64 -15.51 3.81
N VAL A 52 7.51 -14.92 3.48
CA VAL A 52 6.48 -14.47 4.44
C VAL A 52 5.70 -15.70 4.92
N ASP A 53 5.22 -15.66 6.15
CA ASP A 53 4.48 -16.77 6.76
C ASP A 53 3.17 -17.14 6.01
N ASP A 54 2.68 -16.24 5.15
CA ASP A 54 1.54 -16.49 4.26
C ASP A 54 1.89 -17.30 2.99
N GLY A 55 3.16 -17.68 2.84
CA GLY A 55 3.68 -18.46 1.71
C GLY A 55 4.15 -17.64 0.52
N ARG A 56 4.02 -16.30 0.53
CA ARG A 56 4.57 -15.43 -0.51
C ARG A 56 6.08 -15.25 -0.32
N VAL A 57 6.79 -15.03 -1.42
CA VAL A 57 8.22 -14.73 -1.40
C VAL A 57 8.47 -13.40 -2.11
N PHE A 58 9.18 -12.50 -1.43
CA PHE A 58 9.50 -11.18 -1.93
C PHE A 58 11.00 -10.98 -2.10
N ALA A 59 11.36 -10.23 -3.14
CA ALA A 59 12.65 -9.59 -3.26
C ALA A 59 12.72 -8.37 -2.32
N LEU A 60 13.69 -8.31 -1.41
CA LEU A 60 13.82 -7.15 -0.53
C LEU A 60 14.69 -6.06 -1.16
N GLN A 61 14.16 -4.84 -1.19
CA GLN A 61 14.88 -3.64 -1.60
C GLN A 61 15.24 -2.80 -0.38
N GLY A 62 16.38 -2.12 -0.43
CA GLY A 62 16.87 -1.27 0.67
C GLY A 62 17.59 -2.01 1.79
N ILE A 63 17.83 -3.32 1.64
CA ILE A 63 18.65 -4.13 2.55
C ILE A 63 19.84 -4.70 1.79
N ASP A 64 21.02 -4.62 2.40
CA ASP A 64 22.21 -5.32 1.92
C ASP A 64 22.16 -6.81 2.30
N ARG A 65 22.34 -7.70 1.31
CA ARG A 65 22.35 -9.15 1.50
C ARG A 65 23.43 -9.66 2.46
N THR A 66 24.51 -8.92 2.66
CA THR A 66 25.59 -9.29 3.57
C THR A 66 25.23 -9.09 5.03
N LEU A 67 24.18 -8.32 5.32
CA LEU A 67 23.72 -8.02 6.68
C LEU A 67 22.62 -8.98 7.16
N VAL A 68 22.16 -9.89 6.31
CA VAL A 68 21.07 -10.83 6.62
C VAL A 68 21.55 -12.26 6.49
N GLN A 69 21.21 -13.08 7.48
CA GLN A 69 21.56 -14.49 7.51
C GLN A 69 20.36 -15.34 7.09
N ILE A 70 20.59 -16.30 6.22
CA ILE A 70 19.56 -17.25 5.79
C ILE A 70 19.07 -18.06 6.99
N GLY A 71 17.75 -18.21 7.11
CA GLY A 71 17.09 -18.87 8.24
C GLY A 71 16.74 -17.92 9.40
N THR A 72 17.23 -16.68 9.40
CA THR A 72 16.84 -15.69 10.42
C THR A 72 15.40 -15.26 10.23
N LYS A 73 14.63 -15.29 11.31
CA LYS A 73 13.27 -14.73 11.34
C LYS A 73 13.32 -13.23 11.59
N ALA A 74 12.45 -12.50 10.92
CA ALA A 74 12.34 -11.07 11.12
C ALA A 74 10.90 -10.59 10.92
N THR A 75 10.62 -9.41 11.47
CA THR A 75 9.47 -8.60 11.10
C THR A 75 9.96 -7.44 10.26
N LEU A 76 9.36 -7.25 9.09
CA LEU A 76 9.69 -6.19 8.15
C LEU A 76 8.52 -5.22 8.05
N TRP A 77 8.82 -3.92 7.98
CA TRP A 77 7.86 -2.86 7.70
C TRP A 77 8.30 -2.09 6.46
N GLY A 78 7.35 -1.77 5.59
CA GLY A 78 7.62 -1.05 4.37
C GLY A 78 6.48 -1.13 3.38
N HIS A 79 6.83 -1.22 2.09
CA HIS A 79 5.85 -1.15 1.01
C HIS A 79 6.06 -2.24 -0.02
N GLU A 80 4.99 -2.94 -0.38
CA GLU A 80 4.99 -3.82 -1.55
C GLU A 80 5.23 -2.99 -2.83
N ARG A 81 6.02 -3.55 -3.73
CA ARG A 81 6.31 -2.99 -5.05
C ARG A 81 6.04 -4.08 -6.08
N MET A 82 5.33 -3.71 -7.15
CA MET A 82 5.04 -4.64 -8.24
C MET A 82 6.29 -4.99 -9.07
N ILE A 83 7.33 -4.15 -9.01
CA ILE A 83 8.56 -4.29 -9.77
C ILE A 83 9.74 -4.17 -8.82
N SER A 84 10.60 -5.20 -8.82
CA SER A 84 11.90 -5.12 -8.19
C SER A 84 12.93 -4.52 -9.15
N THR A 85 13.79 -3.66 -8.61
CA THR A 85 14.89 -2.99 -9.35
C THR A 85 16.15 -3.85 -9.43
N CYS A 86 16.22 -4.94 -8.67
CA CYS A 86 17.38 -5.83 -8.57
C CYS A 86 17.08 -7.26 -9.04
N GLN A 87 15.80 -7.62 -9.18
CA GLN A 87 15.41 -8.94 -9.69
C GLN A 87 14.03 -8.89 -10.34
N GLN A 88 13.68 -9.91 -11.12
CA GLN A 88 12.34 -9.99 -11.70
C GLN A 88 11.35 -10.53 -10.68
N GLY A 89 10.16 -9.94 -10.60
CA GLY A 89 9.06 -10.38 -9.73
C GLY A 89 8.69 -9.39 -8.63
N PRO A 90 7.81 -9.80 -7.70
CA PRO A 90 7.31 -8.94 -6.63
C PRO A 90 8.43 -8.53 -5.68
N ALA A 91 8.44 -7.24 -5.32
CA ALA A 91 9.41 -6.67 -4.40
C ALA A 91 8.74 -6.12 -3.14
N PHE A 92 9.56 -5.96 -2.12
CA PHE A 92 9.21 -5.27 -0.91
C PHE A 92 10.30 -4.25 -0.57
N GLN A 93 9.94 -2.97 -0.57
CA GLN A 93 10.84 -1.91 -0.13
C GLN A 93 10.81 -1.87 1.39
N VAL A 94 11.93 -2.23 2.02
CA VAL A 94 12.03 -2.22 3.47
C VAL A 94 12.34 -0.80 3.95
N GLU A 95 11.62 -0.35 4.98
CA GLU A 95 11.87 0.89 5.71
C GLU A 95 12.40 0.60 7.12
N ARG A 96 11.92 -0.48 7.74
CA ARG A 96 12.37 -0.95 9.05
C ARG A 96 12.38 -2.47 9.10
N MET A 97 13.36 -3.01 9.83
CA MET A 97 13.49 -4.43 10.10
C MET A 97 13.80 -4.65 11.58
N GLU A 98 13.20 -5.69 12.14
CA GLU A 98 13.53 -6.21 13.47
C GLU A 98 13.75 -7.71 13.37
N THR A 99 14.96 -8.16 13.64
CA THR A 99 15.28 -9.59 13.65
C THR A 99 14.80 -10.20 14.96
N VAL A 100 14.10 -11.32 14.87
CA VAL A 100 13.76 -12.14 16.03
C VAL A 100 15.03 -12.91 16.37
N ALA A 101 15.68 -12.55 17.48
CA ALA A 101 16.86 -13.25 17.96
C ALA A 101 16.55 -14.76 18.12
N PRO A 102 17.53 -15.64 17.81
CA PRO A 102 17.36 -17.08 17.97
C PRO A 102 17.13 -17.50 19.43
#